data_AF-A0A845ZZE5-F1
#
_entry.id   AF-A0A845ZZE5-F1
#
_cell.length_a   1.000
_cell.length_b   1.000
_cell.length_c   1.000
_cell.angle_alpha   90.00
_cell.angle_beta   90.00
_cell.angle_gamma   90.00
#
_symmetry.space_group_name_H-M   'P 1'
#
loop_
_entity.id
_entity.type
_entity.pdbx_description
1 polymer ?
#
loop_
_entity_poly.entity_id
_entity_poly.type
_entity_poly.pdbx_seq_one_letter_code
_entity_poly.pdbx_strand_id
1 'polypeptide(L)' 'MTTSLQPSEPVVYQGQFGEFTITESDRIGVVIYRAGLVVAALSFAIASNLILLRGASPSILNVLTPLYGLFCLALGV' A
#
# COMPACT_ATOMS: atom_id res chain seq x y z
N MET A 1 -8.46 32.27 -21.40
CA MET A 1 -7.13 32.33 -20.76
C MET A 1 -6.62 30.91 -20.61
N THR A 2 -5.61 30.51 -21.37
CA THR A 2 -5.04 29.16 -21.34
C THR A 2 -3.89 29.13 -20.35
N THR A 3 -4.08 28.49 -19.20
CA THR A 3 -3.01 28.30 -18.20
C THR A 3 -1.98 27.33 -18.76
N SER A 4 -0.82 27.84 -19.14
CA SER A 4 0.36 27.05 -19.46
C SER A 4 0.84 26.34 -18.18
N LEU A 5 0.84 25.00 -18.17
CA LEU A 5 1.43 24.20 -17.10
C LEU A 5 2.96 24.25 -17.23
N GLN A 6 3.59 25.34 -16.77
CA GLN A 6 5.03 25.31 -16.53
C GLN A 6 5.32 24.34 -15.38
N PRO A 7 6.28 23.40 -15.54
CA PRO A 7 6.73 22.59 -14.42
C PRO A 7 7.19 23.53 -13.31
N SER A 8 6.60 23.42 -12.12
CA SER A 8 7.09 24.16 -10.96
C SER A 8 8.53 23.72 -10.69
N GLU A 9 9.44 24.67 -10.50
CA GLU A 9 10.79 24.34 -10.03
C GLU A 9 10.72 23.45 -8.78
N PRO A 10 11.64 22.47 -8.62
CA PRO A 10 11.63 21.58 -7.47
C PRO A 10 11.76 22.37 -6.17
N VAL A 11 10.81 22.19 -5.25
CA VAL A 11 10.90 22.80 -3.91
C VAL A 11 12.04 22.13 -3.14
N VAL A 12 13.00 22.94 -2.71
CA VAL A 12 14.13 22.51 -1.87
C VAL A 12 13.74 22.61 -0.40
N TYR A 13 13.91 21.52 0.33
CA TYR A 13 13.62 21.39 1.75
C TYR A 13 14.92 21.31 2.55
N GLN A 14 14.93 21.86 3.76
CA GLN A 14 16.05 21.77 4.69
C GLN A 14 15.86 20.60 5.66
N GLY A 15 16.65 19.54 5.49
CA GLY A 15 16.65 18.37 6.38
C GLY A 15 17.77 18.43 7.43
N GLN A 16 17.73 17.51 8.40
CA GLN A 16 18.79 17.36 9.40
C GLN A 16 20.15 16.96 8.80
N PHE A 17 20.16 16.41 7.58
CA PHE A 17 21.35 15.96 6.86
C PHE A 17 21.67 16.82 5.63
N GLY A 18 21.07 18.01 5.53
CA GLY A 18 21.23 18.93 4.40
C GLY A 18 19.98 19.07 3.54
N GLU A 19 20.15 19.70 2.40
CA GLU A 19 19.06 19.99 1.46
C GLU A 19 18.59 18.75 0.71
N PHE A 20 17.28 18.64 0.49
CA PHE A 20 16.70 17.59 -0.33
C PHE A 20 15.50 18.12 -1.14
N THR A 21 15.13 17.40 -2.19
CA THR A 21 13.91 17.66 -2.96
C THR A 21 13.04 16.41 -2.95
N ILE A 22 11.72 16.58 -3.02
CA ILE A 22 10.78 15.45 -3.10
C ILE A 22 10.39 15.29 -4.57
N THR A 23 10.89 14.21 -5.17
CA THR A 23 10.61 13.86 -6.55
C THR A 23 9.24 13.19 -6.69
N GLU A 24 8.78 13.03 -7.92
CA GLU A 24 7.56 12.25 -8.20
C GLU A 24 7.75 10.77 -7.81
N SER A 25 8.94 10.20 -8.03
CA SER A 25 9.27 8.83 -7.64
C SER A 25 9.14 8.62 -6.13
N ASP A 26 9.57 9.58 -5.31
CA ASP A 26 9.40 9.51 -3.85
C ASP A 26 7.93 9.44 -3.45
N ARG A 27 7.08 10.24 -4.13
CA ARG A 27 5.63 10.22 -3.90
C ARG A 27 5.01 8.90 -4.34
N ILE A 28 5.43 8.36 -5.48
CA ILE A 28 4.96 7.05 -5.97
C ILE A 28 5.33 5.95 -4.96
N GLY A 29 6.54 5.96 -4.42
CA GLY A 29 6.96 5.01 -3.39
C GLY A 29 6.05 5.03 -2.16
N VAL A 30 5.68 6.22 -1.67
CA VAL A 30 4.73 6.36 -0.56
C VAL A 30 3.33 5.82 -0.92
N VAL A 31 2.85 6.07 -2.14
CA VAL A 31 1.55 5.54 -2.59
C VAL A 31 1.58 4.01 -2.64
N ILE A 32 2.64 3.43 -3.20
CA ILE A 32 2.82 1.97 -3.28
C ILE A 32 2.82 1.35 -1.88
N TYR A 33 3.63 1.89 -0.96
CA TYR A 33 3.69 1.43 0.42
C TYR A 33 2.31 1.46 1.10
N ARG A 34 1.60 2.58 0.99
CA ARG A 34 0.27 2.73 1.60
C ARG A 34 -0.76 1.78 0.97
N ALA A 35 -0.70 1.57 -0.34
CA ALA A 35 -1.55 0.62 -1.03
C ALA A 35 -1.29 -0.81 -0.57
N GLY A 36 -0.02 -1.21 -0.40
CA GLY A 36 0.37 -2.49 0.17
C GLY A 36 -0.23 -2.72 1.55
N LEU A 37 -0.11 -1.74 2.46
CA LEU A 37 -0.72 -1.82 3.80
C LEU A 37 -2.25 -1.97 3.76
N VAL A 38 -2.94 -1.29 2.85
CA VAL A 38 -4.39 -1.44 2.68
C VAL A 38 -4.75 -2.84 2.18
N VAL A 39 -4.01 -3.38 1.21
CA VAL A 39 -4.24 -4.74 0.70
C VAL A 39 -3.99 -5.79 1.78
N ALA A 40 -2.94 -5.62 2.58
CA ALA A 40 -2.67 -6.48 3.73
C ALA A 40 -3.82 -6.43 4.74
N ALA A 41 -4.25 -5.23 5.15
CA ALA A 41 -5.35 -5.05 6.09
C ALA A 41 -6.66 -5.69 5.60
N LEU A 42 -7.00 -5.51 4.31
CA LEU A 42 -8.18 -6.12 3.72
C LEU A 42 -8.09 -7.64 3.68
N SER A 43 -6.93 -8.18 3.28
CA SER A 43 -6.70 -9.63 3.24
C SER A 43 -6.90 -10.27 4.62
N PHE A 44 -6.32 -9.66 5.66
CA PHE A 44 -6.48 -10.09 7.05
C PHE A 44 -7.94 -9.95 7.53
N ALA A 45 -8.58 -8.82 7.26
CA ALA A 45 -9.95 -8.56 7.69
C ALA A 45 -10.93 -9.58 7.06
N ILE A 46 -10.80 -9.85 5.76
CA ILE A 46 -11.63 -10.82 5.05
C ILE A 46 -11.38 -12.23 5.61
N ALA A 47 -10.11 -12.65 5.71
CA ALA A 47 -9.76 -13.98 6.22
C ALA A 47 -10.28 -14.21 7.64
N SER A 48 -10.11 -13.23 8.53
CA SER A 48 -10.55 -13.30 9.93
C SER A 48 -12.06 -13.37 10.05
N ASN A 49 -12.81 -12.52 9.32
CA ASN A 49 -14.27 -12.58 9.32
C ASN A 49 -14.77 -13.91 8.75
N LEU A 50 -14.14 -14.40 7.68
CA LEU A 50 -14.56 -15.63 7.01
C LEU A 50 -14.45 -16.84 7.94
N ILE A 51 -13.32 -16.98 8.65
CA ILE A 51 -13.10 -18.10 9.59
C ILE A 51 -13.95 -17.99 10.85
N LEU A 52 -14.12 -16.78 11.39
CA LEU A 52 -14.90 -16.55 12.62
C LEU A 52 -16.41 -16.73 12.40
N LEU A 53 -16.93 -16.34 11.23
CA LEU A 53 -18.36 -16.41 10.94
C LEU A 53 -18.80 -17.74 10.34
N ARG A 54 -17.93 -18.44 9.59
CA ARG A 54 -18.30 -19.68 8.87
C ARG A 54 -17.59 -20.94 9.36
N GLY A 55 -16.59 -20.80 10.24
CA GLY A 55 -15.82 -21.92 10.77
C GLY A 55 -14.87 -22.56 9.75
N ALA A 56 -14.13 -23.58 10.21
CA ALA A 56 -13.04 -24.21 9.48
C ALA A 56 -13.51 -25.35 8.55
N SER A 57 -14.30 -25.03 7.53
CA SER A 57 -14.59 -25.99 6.46
C SER A 57 -13.46 -26.03 5.40
N PRO A 58 -13.26 -27.15 4.67
CA PRO A 58 -12.20 -27.25 3.66
C PRO A 58 -12.23 -26.14 2.60
N SER A 59 -13.42 -25.73 2.17
CA SER A 59 -13.60 -24.63 1.22
C SER A 59 -13.12 -23.29 1.77
N ILE A 60 -13.35 -23.02 3.07
CA ILE A 60 -12.91 -21.78 3.72
C ILE A 60 -11.39 -21.77 3.87
N LEU A 61 -10.78 -22.88 4.29
CA LEU A 61 -9.33 -23.00 4.41
C LEU A 61 -8.62 -22.81 3.06
N ASN A 62 -9.20 -23.35 1.98
CA ASN A 62 -8.68 -23.14 0.62
C ASN A 62 -8.70 -21.66 0.17
N VAL A 63 -9.64 -20.85 0.69
CA VAL A 63 -9.69 -19.40 0.43
C VAL A 63 -8.75 -18.63 1.36
N LEU A 64 -8.54 -19.10 2.58
CA LEU A 64 -7.62 -18.48 3.54
C LEU A 64 -6.16 -18.54 3.07
N THR A 65 -5.73 -19.64 2.45
CA THR A 65 -4.35 -19.80 1.95
C THR A 65 -3.92 -18.68 0.99
N PRO A 66 -4.64 -18.40 -0.12
CA PRO A 66 -4.26 -17.31 -1.01
C PRO A 66 -4.43 -15.92 -0.36
N LEU A 67 -5.41 -15.72 0.54
CA LEU A 67 -5.52 -14.46 1.29
C LEU A 67 -4.31 -14.22 2.21
N TYR A 68 -3.81 -15.28 2.85
CA TYR A 68 -2.59 -15.21 3.65
C TYR A 68 -1.35 -14.96 2.79
N GLY A 69 -1.25 -15.62 1.63
CA GLY A 69 -0.19 -15.34 0.66
C GLY A 69 -0.20 -13.90 0.18
N LEU A 70 -1.37 -13.37 -0.18
CA LEU A 70 -1.54 -11.97 -0.60
C LEU A 70 -1.19 -10.98 0.51
N PHE A 71 -1.59 -11.28 1.76
CA PHE A 71 -1.20 -10.50 2.93
C PHE A 71 0.32 -10.40 3.06
N CYS A 72 1.04 -11.52 3.01
CA CYS A 72 2.50 -11.55 3.09
C CYS A 72 3.17 -10.79 1.94
N LEU A 73 2.68 -10.98 0.71
CA LEU A 73 3.19 -10.27 -0.45
C LEU A 73 3.00 -8.76 -0.30
N ALA A 74 1.81 -8.32 0.12
CA ALA A 74 1.50 -6.90 0.28
C ALA A 74 2.31 -6.21 1.38
N LEU A 75 2.75 -6.94 2.42
CA LEU A 75 3.67 -6.44 3.45
C LEU A 75 5.13 -6.36 2.99
N GLY A 76 5.50 -7.10 1.94
CA GLY A 76 6.86 -7.11 1.40
C GLY A 76 7.13 -6.02 0.36
N VAL A 77 6.12 -5.19 0.04
CA VAL A 77 6.20 -4.06 -0.90
C VAL A 77 6.44 -2.76 -0.14
#